data_AF-A0A7Y5W6D8-F1
#
_entry.id   AF-A0A7Y5W6D8-F1
#
_cell.length_a   1.000
_cell.length_b   1.000
_cell.length_c   1.000
_cell.angle_alpha   90.00
_cell.angle_beta   90.00
_cell.angle_gamma   90.00
#
_symmetry.space_group_name_H-M   'P 1'
#
loop_
_entity.id
_entity.type
_entity.pdbx_description
1 polymer ?
#
loop_
_entity_poly.entity_id
_entity_poly.type
_entity_poly.pdbx_seq_one_letter_code
_entity_poly.pdbx_strand_id
1 'polypeptide(L)'
;MSKKTTLAVVAAAILPFVAAADAVAAEYLSGIQWAEPAVVDPGLPGGHPSDAVVLFDGNDLSKWDGAEKWTVKDGYFMAGPGDIQSKDVFGDCQVHLEWASAEEIVGSGQGRSNSGVFLMGIYEVQVLDSCNNQTYFDGQCGAIYKQHPPLVNASRKPGEWQAYDIIWTGPR
;
A
#
# COMPACT_ATOMS: atom_id res chain seq x y z
N MET A 1 52.56 77.72 -8.23
CA MET A 1 51.55 76.68 -8.58
C MET A 1 52.22 75.32 -8.46
N SER A 2 52.09 74.66 -7.30
CA SER A 2 52.74 73.37 -7.03
C SER A 2 51.81 72.24 -7.44
N LYS A 3 52.24 71.41 -8.40
CA LYS A 3 51.48 70.25 -8.89
C LYS A 3 51.52 69.15 -7.82
N LYS A 4 50.35 68.76 -7.31
CA LYS A 4 50.19 67.58 -6.46
C LYS A 4 50.32 66.32 -7.31
N THR A 5 51.34 65.51 -7.06
CA THR A 5 51.46 64.18 -7.64
C THR A 5 50.73 63.20 -6.74
N THR A 6 49.53 62.76 -7.14
CA THR A 6 48.81 61.69 -6.47
C THR A 6 49.39 60.35 -6.93
N LEU A 7 49.99 59.61 -5.99
CA LEU A 7 50.43 58.24 -6.21
C LEU A 7 49.20 57.31 -6.11
N ALA A 8 48.77 56.71 -7.23
CA ALA A 8 47.75 55.67 -7.20
C ALA A 8 48.43 54.33 -6.91
N VAL A 9 48.19 53.78 -5.71
CA VAL A 9 48.61 52.42 -5.36
C VAL A 9 47.53 51.46 -5.87
N VAL A 10 47.83 50.72 -6.93
CA VAL A 10 47.01 49.58 -7.35
C VAL A 10 47.41 48.39 -6.48
N ALA A 11 46.63 48.12 -5.43
CA ALA A 11 46.77 46.89 -4.66
C ALA A 11 46.15 45.74 -5.48
N ALA A 12 47.00 44.92 -6.09
CA ALA A 12 46.57 43.66 -6.69
C ALA A 12 46.27 42.67 -5.56
N ALA A 13 44.99 42.49 -5.23
CA ALA A 13 44.56 41.43 -4.32
C ALA A 13 44.65 40.08 -5.06
N ILE A 14 45.69 39.31 -4.77
CA ILE A 14 45.76 37.90 -5.18
C ILE A 14 44.88 37.13 -4.20
N LEU A 15 43.66 36.80 -4.62
CA LEU A 15 42.82 35.82 -3.91
C LEU A 15 43.44 34.43 -4.10
N PRO A 16 43.84 33.72 -3.02
CA PRO A 16 44.27 32.35 -3.17
C PRO A 16 43.04 31.51 -3.57
N PHE A 17 43.11 30.90 -4.75
CA PHE A 17 42.15 29.89 -5.16
C PHE A 17 42.42 28.66 -4.29
N VAL A 18 41.69 28.51 -3.19
CA VAL A 18 41.69 27.27 -2.43
C VAL A 18 40.95 26.26 -3.30
N ALA A 19 41.69 25.34 -3.91
CA ALA A 19 41.09 24.15 -4.48
C ALA A 19 40.37 23.42 -3.34
N ALA A 20 39.05 23.44 -3.35
CA ALA A 20 38.27 22.53 -2.52
C ALA A 20 38.73 21.12 -2.91
N ALA A 21 39.38 20.41 -2.00
CA ALA A 21 39.59 18.99 -2.17
C ALA A 21 38.19 18.38 -2.14
N ASP A 22 37.69 17.94 -3.30
CA ASP A 22 36.50 17.12 -3.36
C ASP A 22 36.78 15.88 -2.52
N ALA A 23 36.21 15.84 -1.32
CA ALA A 23 36.18 14.64 -0.52
C ALA A 23 35.27 13.65 -1.26
N VAL A 24 35.85 12.89 -2.18
CA VAL A 24 35.16 11.78 -2.83
C VAL A 24 35.04 10.68 -1.77
N ALA A 25 33.92 10.69 -1.06
CA ALA A 25 33.52 9.53 -0.28
C ALA A 25 33.37 8.38 -1.27
N ALA A 26 34.21 7.34 -1.13
CA ALA A 26 34.06 6.14 -1.93
C ALA A 26 32.66 5.56 -1.69
N GLU A 27 31.98 5.19 -2.77
CA GLU A 27 30.70 4.50 -2.67
C GLU A 27 30.87 3.22 -1.85
N TYR A 28 29.98 3.00 -0.88
CA TYR A 28 29.94 1.74 -0.17
C TYR A 28 29.42 0.65 -1.10
N LEU A 29 30.28 -0.30 -1.46
CA LEU A 29 29.90 -1.48 -2.24
C LEU A 29 29.58 -2.63 -1.27
N SER A 30 28.37 -3.17 -1.32
CA SER A 30 27.94 -4.26 -0.42
C SER A 30 28.69 -5.58 -0.66
N GLY A 31 29.35 -5.73 -1.82
CA GLY A 31 29.95 -6.99 -2.27
C GLY A 31 28.93 -8.04 -2.74
N ILE A 32 27.64 -7.73 -2.66
CA ILE A 32 26.56 -8.59 -3.17
C ILE A 32 26.38 -8.31 -4.66
N GLN A 33 26.47 -9.34 -5.50
CA GLN A 33 26.09 -9.25 -6.90
C GLN A 33 24.58 -9.40 -7.00
N TRP A 34 23.87 -8.28 -7.09
CA TRP A 34 22.44 -8.26 -7.30
C TRP A 34 22.10 -8.59 -8.77
N ALA A 35 21.00 -9.31 -8.98
CA ALA A 35 20.39 -9.37 -10.29
C ALA A 35 19.84 -7.98 -10.66
N GLU A 36 19.85 -7.66 -11.96
CA GLU A 36 19.17 -6.46 -12.44
C GLU A 36 17.66 -6.56 -12.11
N PRO A 37 17.07 -5.54 -11.44
CA PRO A 37 15.64 -5.54 -11.16
C PRO A 37 14.82 -5.59 -12.44
N ALA A 38 13.73 -6.35 -12.43
CA ALA A 38 12.78 -6.34 -13.53
C ALA A 38 12.14 -4.94 -13.67
N VAL A 39 11.99 -4.47 -14.91
CA VAL A 39 11.25 -3.25 -15.21
C VAL A 39 9.77 -3.60 -15.31
N VAL A 40 8.97 -3.00 -14.44
CA VAL A 40 7.51 -3.17 -14.39
C VAL A 40 6.86 -1.82 -14.67
N ASP A 41 5.85 -1.79 -15.54
CA ASP A 41 5.01 -0.61 -15.72
C ASP A 41 4.05 -0.52 -14.52
N PRO A 42 4.10 0.55 -13.70
CA PRO A 42 3.22 0.68 -12.54
C PRO A 42 1.75 0.92 -12.91
N GLY A 43 1.46 1.19 -14.19
CA GLY A 43 0.14 1.58 -14.65
C GLY A 43 -0.21 3.02 -14.32
N LEU A 44 -1.48 3.38 -14.53
CA LEU A 44 -2.01 4.70 -14.19
C LEU A 44 -2.17 4.85 -12.67
N PRO A 45 -2.23 6.09 -12.13
CA PRO A 45 -2.62 6.31 -10.74
C PRO A 45 -3.98 5.66 -10.42
N GLY A 46 -4.00 4.78 -9.42
CA GLY A 46 -5.18 3.96 -9.06
C GLY A 46 -5.38 2.71 -9.93
N GLY A 47 -4.48 2.44 -10.87
CA GLY A 47 -4.42 1.19 -11.63
C GLY A 47 -3.54 0.14 -10.96
N HIS A 48 -3.34 -0.96 -11.67
CA HIS A 48 -2.47 -2.06 -11.25
C HIS A 48 -1.19 -2.11 -12.11
N PRO A 49 -0.09 -2.66 -11.58
CA PRO A 49 1.11 -2.85 -12.37
C PRO A 49 0.91 -3.90 -13.46
N SER A 50 1.77 -3.87 -14.48
CA SER A 50 1.67 -4.74 -15.66
C SER A 50 1.85 -6.23 -15.39
N ASP A 51 2.46 -6.58 -14.25
CA ASP A 51 2.68 -7.96 -13.82
C ASP A 51 1.62 -8.47 -12.83
N ALA A 52 0.63 -7.64 -12.46
CA ALA A 52 -0.45 -8.04 -11.58
C ALA A 52 -1.44 -9.00 -12.27
N VAL A 53 -1.91 -9.98 -11.50
CA VAL A 53 -3.10 -10.75 -11.86
C VAL A 53 -4.33 -9.99 -11.39
N VAL A 54 -5.14 -9.52 -12.34
CA VAL A 54 -6.38 -8.79 -12.04
C VAL A 54 -7.48 -9.78 -11.68
N LEU A 55 -7.85 -9.83 -10.40
CA LEU A 55 -8.94 -10.70 -9.90
C LEU A 55 -10.32 -10.08 -10.09
N PHE A 56 -10.42 -8.75 -10.17
CA PHE A 56 -11.65 -8.03 -10.45
C PHE A 56 -11.32 -6.68 -11.08
N ASP A 57 -11.97 -6.37 -12.19
CA ASP A 57 -11.74 -5.17 -13.01
C ASP A 57 -12.99 -4.27 -13.12
N GLY A 58 -14.03 -4.57 -12.35
CA GLY A 58 -15.32 -3.89 -12.41
C GLY A 58 -16.40 -4.61 -13.23
N ASN A 59 -16.05 -5.64 -14.01
CA ASN A 59 -16.97 -6.25 -14.97
C ASN A 59 -17.66 -7.51 -14.46
N ASP A 60 -16.90 -8.51 -14.02
CA ASP A 60 -17.44 -9.81 -13.63
C ASP A 60 -16.60 -10.53 -12.57
N LEU A 61 -17.16 -11.61 -12.03
CA LEU A 61 -16.51 -12.48 -11.03
C LEU A 61 -15.98 -13.77 -11.67
N SER A 62 -15.58 -13.75 -12.95
CA SER A 62 -15.14 -14.94 -13.69
C SER A 62 -13.88 -15.59 -13.11
N LYS A 63 -13.07 -14.85 -12.34
CA LYS A 63 -11.89 -15.33 -11.62
C LYS A 63 -12.19 -15.98 -10.27
N TRP A 64 -13.46 -16.04 -9.89
CA TRP A 64 -13.91 -16.51 -8.58
C TRP A 64 -14.82 -17.73 -8.70
N ASP A 65 -14.72 -18.64 -7.73
CA ASP A 65 -15.65 -19.74 -7.52
C ASP A 65 -16.64 -19.39 -6.39
N GLY A 66 -17.90 -19.86 -6.50
CA GLY A 66 -18.94 -19.65 -5.48
C GLY A 66 -19.63 -18.28 -5.52
N ALA A 67 -19.35 -17.49 -6.55
CA ALA A 67 -19.77 -16.10 -6.66
C ALA A 67 -21.22 -15.90 -7.16
N GLU A 68 -22.02 -16.97 -7.31
CA GLU A 68 -23.34 -16.90 -7.96
C GLU A 68 -24.35 -16.05 -7.18
N LYS A 69 -24.11 -15.84 -5.88
CA LYS A 69 -24.95 -15.03 -5.01
C LYS A 69 -24.39 -13.62 -4.76
N TRP A 70 -23.19 -13.34 -5.28
CA TRP A 70 -22.56 -12.03 -5.18
C TRP A 70 -22.97 -11.20 -6.39
N THR A 71 -23.22 -9.91 -6.17
CA THR A 71 -23.81 -9.05 -7.22
C THR A 71 -22.80 -8.02 -7.68
N VAL A 72 -22.46 -8.01 -8.97
CA VAL A 72 -21.65 -6.96 -9.60
C VAL A 72 -22.57 -5.81 -10.00
N LYS A 73 -22.20 -4.58 -9.62
CA LYS A 73 -22.92 -3.36 -9.95
C LYS A 73 -21.99 -2.15 -9.86
N ASP A 74 -22.14 -1.21 -10.80
CA ASP A 74 -21.46 0.10 -10.76
C ASP A 74 -19.94 0.02 -10.58
N GLY A 75 -19.29 -1.02 -11.14
CA GLY A 75 -17.84 -1.21 -11.08
C GLY A 75 -17.31 -1.87 -9.80
N TYR A 76 -18.19 -2.34 -8.91
CA TYR A 76 -17.83 -3.12 -7.73
C TYR A 76 -18.74 -4.34 -7.57
N PHE A 77 -18.44 -5.24 -6.63
CA PHE A 77 -19.35 -6.31 -6.24
C PHE A 77 -19.75 -6.19 -4.77
N MET A 78 -20.97 -6.62 -4.50
CA MET A 78 -21.54 -6.69 -3.15
C MET A 78 -21.52 -8.14 -2.68
N ALA A 79 -21.00 -8.33 -1.46
CA ALA A 79 -20.96 -9.63 -0.81
C ALA A 79 -22.37 -10.19 -0.64
N GLY A 80 -22.57 -11.43 -1.12
CA GLY A 80 -23.77 -12.21 -0.90
C GLY A 80 -23.56 -13.31 0.14
N PRO A 81 -24.55 -14.20 0.35
CA PRO A 81 -24.38 -15.36 1.21
C PRO A 81 -23.30 -16.31 0.70
N GLY A 82 -22.39 -16.71 1.59
CA GLY A 82 -21.32 -17.66 1.33
C GLY A 82 -20.02 -16.99 0.87
N ASP A 83 -18.92 -17.71 1.07
CA ASP A 83 -17.59 -17.24 0.71
C ASP A 83 -17.33 -17.47 -0.78
N ILE A 84 -16.46 -16.64 -1.34
CA ILE A 84 -15.89 -16.81 -2.68
C ILE A 84 -14.39 -17.00 -2.57
N GLN A 85 -13.81 -17.68 -3.55
CA GLN A 85 -12.36 -17.93 -3.61
C GLN A 85 -11.85 -17.68 -5.02
N SER A 86 -10.61 -17.22 -5.15
CA SER A 86 -9.97 -17.16 -6.46
C SER A 86 -9.81 -18.56 -7.04
N LYS A 87 -9.99 -18.69 -8.36
CA LYS A 87 -9.74 -19.94 -9.09
C LYS A 87 -8.26 -20.29 -9.13
N ASP A 88 -7.43 -19.26 -9.25
CA ASP A 88 -5.98 -19.40 -9.19
C ASP A 88 -5.53 -19.50 -7.73
N VAL A 89 -4.48 -20.30 -7.51
CA VAL A 89 -3.85 -20.50 -6.20
C VAL A 89 -2.55 -19.71 -6.15
N PHE A 90 -2.34 -19.00 -5.04
CA PHE A 90 -1.18 -18.12 -4.84
C PHE A 90 -0.34 -18.56 -3.63
N GLY A 91 0.97 -18.36 -3.73
CA GLY A 91 1.93 -18.50 -2.63
C GLY A 91 2.28 -17.14 -2.03
N ASP A 92 3.57 -16.83 -1.97
CA ASP A 92 4.05 -15.48 -1.64
C ASP A 92 3.47 -14.48 -2.64
N CYS A 93 2.89 -13.39 -2.14
CA CYS A 93 2.19 -12.42 -2.98
C CYS A 93 2.09 -11.04 -2.34
N GLN A 94 1.84 -10.04 -3.18
CA GLN A 94 1.31 -8.75 -2.79
C GLN A 94 -0.13 -8.67 -3.26
N VAL A 95 -1.05 -8.27 -2.37
CA VAL A 95 -2.48 -8.17 -2.64
C VAL A 95 -2.92 -6.73 -2.39
N HIS A 96 -3.59 -6.16 -3.38
CA HIS A 96 -4.32 -4.91 -3.24
C HIS A 96 -5.81 -5.19 -3.34
N LEU A 97 -6.60 -4.59 -2.45
CA LEU A 97 -8.05 -4.55 -2.57
C LEU A 97 -8.62 -3.27 -1.98
N GLU A 98 -9.72 -2.81 -2.54
CA GLU A 98 -10.55 -1.77 -1.95
C GLU A 98 -11.88 -2.36 -1.50
N TRP A 99 -12.42 -1.84 -0.41
CA TRP A 99 -13.70 -2.27 0.14
C TRP A 99 -14.39 -1.13 0.88
N ALA A 100 -15.70 -1.26 1.05
CA ALA A 100 -16.52 -0.37 1.84
C ALA A 100 -17.51 -1.20 2.68
N SER A 101 -17.73 -0.80 3.93
CA SER A 101 -18.83 -1.34 4.73
C SER A 101 -20.17 -0.78 4.25
N ALA A 102 -21.26 -1.51 4.50
CA ALA A 102 -22.61 -1.08 4.14
C ALA A 102 -22.93 0.30 4.74
N GLU A 103 -23.51 1.21 3.94
CA GLU A 103 -23.92 2.55 4.37
C GLU A 103 -24.90 2.51 5.55
N GLU A 104 -25.82 1.56 5.52
CA GLU A 104 -26.76 1.33 6.61
C GLU A 104 -26.05 0.63 7.79
N ILE A 105 -26.04 1.32 8.94
CA ILE A 105 -25.46 0.79 10.17
C ILE A 105 -26.46 -0.19 10.81
N VAL A 106 -26.18 -1.48 10.68
CA VAL A 106 -26.94 -2.56 11.33
C VAL A 106 -26.01 -3.42 12.19
N GLY A 107 -26.43 -3.70 13.43
CA GLY A 107 -25.68 -4.54 14.36
C GLY A 107 -24.58 -3.80 15.13
N SER A 108 -23.77 -4.56 15.86
CA SER A 108 -22.64 -4.06 16.65
C SER A 108 -21.57 -5.13 16.81
N GLY A 109 -20.36 -4.72 17.20
CA GLY A 109 -19.21 -5.60 17.32
C GLY A 109 -18.97 -6.37 16.02
N GLN A 110 -18.82 -7.69 16.12
CA GLN A 110 -18.64 -8.59 14.96
C GLN A 110 -19.89 -8.75 14.08
N GLY A 111 -21.05 -8.30 14.53
CA GLY A 111 -22.29 -8.41 13.76
C GLY A 111 -22.52 -7.26 12.79
N ARG A 112 -21.58 -6.32 12.66
CA ARG A 112 -21.72 -5.10 11.87
C ARG A 112 -20.76 -5.10 10.69
N SER A 113 -21.29 -5.39 9.49
CA SER A 113 -20.56 -5.41 8.21
C SER A 113 -19.25 -6.19 8.28
N ASN A 114 -19.35 -7.48 8.62
CA ASN A 114 -18.21 -8.38 8.81
C ASN A 114 -17.94 -9.21 7.55
N SER A 115 -16.67 -9.31 7.18
CA SER A 115 -16.13 -10.10 6.07
C SER A 115 -14.65 -10.41 6.38
N GLY A 116 -13.90 -10.97 5.45
CA GLY A 116 -12.47 -11.23 5.67
C GLY A 116 -11.73 -11.53 4.39
N VAL A 117 -10.42 -11.26 4.40
CA VAL A 117 -9.50 -11.69 3.34
C VAL A 117 -8.69 -12.86 3.86
N PHE A 118 -8.92 -14.05 3.30
CA PHE A 118 -8.27 -15.28 3.73
C PHE A 118 -7.06 -15.61 2.84
N LEU A 119 -5.86 -15.38 3.36
CA LEU A 119 -4.62 -15.77 2.70
C LEU A 119 -4.45 -17.28 2.83
N MET A 120 -4.22 -17.94 1.69
CA MET A 120 -4.19 -19.42 1.58
C MET A 120 -5.47 -20.13 2.07
N GLY A 121 -6.60 -19.42 2.17
CA GLY A 121 -7.84 -19.95 2.74
C GLY A 121 -7.78 -20.23 4.25
N ILE A 122 -6.74 -19.76 4.95
CA ILE A 122 -6.48 -20.11 6.35
C ILE A 122 -6.29 -18.86 7.22
N TYR A 123 -5.48 -17.90 6.75
CA TYR A 123 -5.07 -16.75 7.55
C TYR A 123 -5.91 -15.53 7.22
N GLU A 124 -6.77 -15.14 8.14
CA GLU A 124 -7.72 -14.06 7.94
C GLU A 124 -7.13 -12.70 8.32
N VAL A 125 -7.13 -11.78 7.36
CA VAL A 125 -7.05 -10.34 7.60
C VAL A 125 -8.47 -9.82 7.72
N GLN A 126 -8.82 -9.33 8.91
CA GLN A 126 -10.19 -9.00 9.26
C GLN A 126 -10.72 -7.80 8.47
N VAL A 127 -11.95 -7.91 7.94
CA VAL A 127 -12.72 -6.82 7.33
C VAL A 127 -13.95 -6.58 8.19
N LEU A 128 -14.03 -5.42 8.83
CA LEU A 128 -15.13 -5.11 9.72
C LEU A 128 -15.39 -3.60 9.73
N ASP A 129 -16.65 -3.18 9.81
CA ASP A 129 -16.95 -1.80 10.17
C ASP A 129 -16.51 -1.53 11.62
N SER A 130 -15.30 -1.00 11.78
CA SER A 130 -14.73 -0.62 13.08
C SER A 130 -14.81 0.88 13.36
N CYS A 131 -15.54 1.65 12.53
CA CYS A 131 -15.72 3.09 12.74
C CYS A 131 -16.76 3.34 13.83
N ASN A 132 -16.30 3.80 15.02
CA ASN A 132 -17.14 3.97 16.20
C ASN A 132 -17.96 2.70 16.55
N ASN A 133 -17.35 1.53 16.38
CA ASN A 133 -17.94 0.23 16.68
C ASN A 133 -16.97 -0.58 17.54
N GLN A 134 -17.25 -0.69 18.83
CA GLN A 134 -16.37 -1.40 19.76
C GLN A 134 -16.53 -2.93 19.62
N THR A 135 -15.40 -3.63 19.57
CA THR A 135 -15.32 -5.09 19.60
C THR A 135 -14.04 -5.53 20.31
N TYR A 136 -13.74 -6.83 20.35
CA TYR A 136 -12.47 -7.33 20.88
C TYR A 136 -11.32 -6.99 19.91
N PHE A 137 -10.19 -6.53 20.45
CA PHE A 137 -9.16 -5.85 19.65
C PHE A 137 -8.47 -6.74 18.63
N ASP A 138 -8.30 -8.02 18.94
CA ASP A 138 -7.72 -9.05 18.06
C ASP A 138 -8.71 -9.58 17.01
N GLY A 139 -9.93 -9.03 16.92
CA GLY A 139 -10.86 -9.29 15.83
C GLY A 139 -11.49 -8.04 15.22
N GLN A 140 -10.92 -6.86 15.46
CA GLN A 140 -11.35 -5.63 14.78
C GLN A 140 -10.69 -5.51 13.39
N CYS A 141 -11.17 -4.57 12.56
CA CYS A 141 -10.66 -4.31 11.21
C CYS A 141 -9.13 -4.27 11.15
N GLY A 142 -8.53 -5.07 10.28
CA GLY A 142 -7.08 -5.14 10.07
C GLY A 142 -6.33 -6.04 11.04
N ALA A 143 -7.02 -6.69 11.98
CA ALA A 143 -6.42 -7.74 12.80
C ALA A 143 -6.04 -8.95 11.92
N ILE A 144 -4.99 -9.66 12.34
CA ILE A 144 -4.89 -11.08 12.03
C ILE A 144 -5.83 -11.77 13.00
N TYR A 145 -6.95 -12.27 12.49
CA TYR A 145 -8.12 -12.60 13.31
C TYR A 145 -7.78 -13.57 14.45
N LYS A 146 -8.06 -13.13 15.68
CA LYS A 146 -7.78 -13.77 16.98
C LYS A 146 -6.32 -14.12 17.26
N GLN A 147 -5.39 -13.44 16.59
CA GLN A 147 -3.95 -13.66 16.77
C GLN A 147 -3.20 -12.38 17.09
N HIS A 148 -3.48 -11.31 16.34
CA HIS A 148 -2.77 -10.04 16.52
C HIS A 148 -3.71 -8.86 16.23
N PRO A 149 -3.91 -7.94 17.20
CA PRO A 149 -4.69 -6.73 16.95
C PRO A 149 -3.99 -5.84 15.93
N PRO A 150 -4.72 -5.03 15.14
CA PRO A 150 -4.07 -4.04 14.29
C PRO A 150 -3.36 -3.01 15.17
N LEU A 151 -2.30 -2.39 14.64
CA LEU A 151 -1.55 -1.37 15.36
C LEU A 151 -2.40 -0.11 15.65
N VAL A 152 -3.34 0.19 14.76
CA VAL A 152 -4.27 1.32 14.84
C VAL A 152 -5.62 0.94 14.24
N ASN A 153 -6.67 1.65 14.62
CA ASN A 153 -7.93 1.64 13.88
C ASN A 153 -7.90 2.77 12.86
N ALA A 154 -7.83 2.41 11.57
CA ALA A 154 -7.81 3.34 10.44
C ALA A 154 -9.09 3.26 9.59
N SER A 155 -10.18 2.70 10.13
CA SER A 155 -11.44 2.54 9.39
C SER A 155 -12.09 3.89 9.08
N ARG A 156 -12.50 4.05 7.83
CA ARG A 156 -13.37 5.14 7.38
C ARG A 156 -14.81 4.90 7.79
N LYS A 157 -15.65 5.91 7.58
CA LYS A 157 -17.09 5.81 7.88
C LYS A 157 -17.77 4.81 6.94
N PRO A 158 -18.92 4.25 7.35
CA PRO A 158 -19.75 3.41 6.47
C PRO A 158 -20.02 4.05 5.11
N GLY A 159 -19.94 3.26 4.04
CA GLY A 159 -20.05 3.72 2.65
C GLY A 159 -18.77 4.34 2.05
N GLU A 160 -17.79 4.72 2.85
CA GLU A 160 -16.52 5.23 2.32
C GLU A 160 -15.57 4.08 1.94
N TRP A 161 -14.96 4.20 0.77
CA TRP A 161 -13.97 3.26 0.27
C TRP A 161 -12.63 3.37 1.01
N GLN A 162 -12.09 2.22 1.37
CA GLN A 162 -10.77 2.09 1.97
C GLN A 162 -10.01 0.92 1.37
N ALA A 163 -8.69 0.97 1.46
CA ALA A 163 -7.80 0.03 0.79
C ALA A 163 -7.00 -0.80 1.79
N TYR A 164 -6.70 -2.02 1.38
CA TYR A 164 -5.66 -2.86 1.96
C TYR A 164 -4.57 -3.11 0.92
N ASP A 165 -3.34 -2.89 1.34
CA ASP A 165 -2.14 -3.35 0.67
C ASP A 165 -1.44 -4.37 1.59
N ILE A 166 -1.51 -5.64 1.20
CA ILE A 166 -1.04 -6.77 2.01
C ILE A 166 0.18 -7.38 1.32
N ILE A 167 1.29 -7.49 2.05
CA ILE A 167 2.46 -8.26 1.62
C ILE A 167 2.49 -9.55 2.41
N TRP A 168 2.36 -10.67 1.71
CA TRP A 168 2.27 -12.00 2.31
C TRP A 168 3.47 -12.87 1.94
N THR A 169 4.03 -13.50 2.96
CA THR A 169 4.99 -14.60 2.81
C THR A 169 4.40 -15.83 3.46
N GLY A 170 4.21 -16.88 2.68
CA GLY A 170 3.62 -18.12 3.16
C GLY A 170 4.54 -18.90 4.11
N PRO A 171 3.98 -19.83 4.90
CA PRO A 171 4.77 -20.75 5.71
C PRO A 171 5.69 -21.63 4.85
N ARG A 172 6.84 -22.07 5.41
CA ARG A 172 7.88 -22.88 4.76
C ARG A 172 7.95 -24.29 5.35
#